data_AF-U6N2L0-F1
#
_entry.id   AF-U6N2L0-F1
#
_cell.length_a   1.000
_cell.length_b   1.000
_cell.length_c   1.000
_cell.angle_alpha   90.00
_cell.angle_beta   90.00
_cell.angle_gamma   90.00
#
_symmetry.space_group_name_H-M   'P 1'
#
loop_
_entity.id
_entity.type
_entity.pdbx_description
1 polymer ?
#
loop_
_entity_poly.entity_id
_entity_poly.type
_entity_poly.pdbx_seq_one_letter_code
_entity_poly.pdbx_strand_id
1 'polypeptide(L)'
;MEAAAEALQLEAADAPKLERVRVAVRATQAEVYRDLASDIVESVMEGFNGTIFAYGQTGTGKTYTMFGGEGEEKGITPRAFSAIFNSIQEASDMTFLVRASFLELYNEETLMLN
;
A
#
# COMPACT_ATOMS: atom_id res chain seq x y z
N MET A 1 -29.46 -27.51 14.60
CA MET A 1 -30.19 -26.35 14.04
C MET A 1 -29.14 -25.29 13.83
N GLU A 2 -28.46 -25.46 12.70
CA GLU A 2 -27.29 -24.74 12.22
C GLU A 2 -27.81 -23.68 11.26
N ALA A 3 -27.62 -22.41 11.57
CA ALA A 3 -27.78 -21.28 10.66
C ALA A 3 -27.43 -19.97 11.39
N ALA A 4 -26.16 -19.58 11.32
CA ALA A 4 -25.75 -18.17 11.39
C ALA A 4 -24.37 -18.03 10.71
N ALA A 5 -24.23 -18.66 9.54
CA ALA A 5 -23.22 -18.30 8.57
C ALA A 5 -23.93 -17.45 7.52
N GLU A 6 -24.27 -16.21 7.89
CA GLU A 6 -24.55 -15.19 6.89
C GLU A 6 -23.19 -14.86 6.28
N ALA A 7 -22.88 -15.58 5.20
CA ALA A 7 -21.78 -15.27 4.34
C ALA A 7 -21.97 -13.81 3.90
N LEU A 8 -21.07 -12.95 4.37
CA LEU A 8 -20.88 -11.64 3.78
C LEU A 8 -20.41 -11.89 2.34
N GLN A 9 -21.36 -12.01 1.42
CA GLN A 9 -21.11 -11.86 0.00
C GLN A 9 -20.72 -10.40 -0.21
N LEU A 10 -19.45 -10.12 0.03
CA LEU A 10 -18.82 -8.88 -0.35
C LEU A 10 -18.77 -8.91 -1.89
N GLU A 11 -19.74 -8.26 -2.51
CA GLU A 11 -19.75 -8.03 -3.95
C GLU A 11 -18.46 -7.26 -4.30
N ALA A 12 -17.44 -7.97 -4.78
CA ALA A 12 -16.21 -7.39 -5.33
C ALA A 12 -16.43 -6.65 -6.67
N ALA A 13 -17.67 -6.25 -6.96
CA ALA A 13 -18.10 -5.74 -8.25
C ALA A 13 -17.75 -4.26 -8.49
N ASP A 14 -17.52 -3.47 -7.42
CA ASP A 14 -17.28 -2.03 -7.50
C ASP A 14 -15.84 -1.58 -7.18
N ALA A 15 -14.88 -2.51 -7.09
CA ALA A 15 -13.48 -2.12 -6.94
C ALA A 15 -12.98 -1.43 -8.23
N PRO A 16 -12.33 -0.26 -8.15
CA PRO A 16 -11.80 0.41 -9.33
C PRO A 16 -10.79 -0.51 -10.03
N LYS A 17 -11.05 -0.82 -11.31
CA LYS A 17 -10.11 -1.56 -12.15
C LYS A 17 -8.95 -0.65 -12.54
N LEU A 18 -7.88 -0.69 -11.77
CA LEU A 18 -6.63 0.02 -12.06
C LEU A 18 -5.69 -0.90 -12.85
N GLU A 19 -5.77 -0.87 -14.18
CA GLU A 19 -4.76 -1.50 -15.05
C GLU A 19 -3.80 -0.43 -15.59
N ARG A 20 -2.59 -0.36 -15.03
CA ARG A 20 -1.58 0.61 -15.45
C ARG A 20 -0.20 -0.03 -15.51
N VAL A 21 0.38 -0.04 -16.71
CA VAL A 21 1.74 -0.54 -16.95
C VAL A 21 2.65 0.64 -17.28
N ARG A 22 3.69 0.85 -16.47
CA ARG A 22 4.72 1.86 -16.71
C ARG A 22 6.07 1.19 -16.90
N VAL A 23 6.77 1.56 -17.97
CA VAL A 23 8.17 1.22 -18.19
C VAL A 23 8.97 2.52 -18.21
N ALA A 24 9.98 2.64 -17.35
CA ALA A 24 10.83 3.83 -17.27
C ALA A 24 12.29 3.41 -17.09
N VAL A 25 13.20 4.07 -17.81
CA VAL A 25 14.65 3.84 -17.69
C VAL A 25 15.23 4.61 -16.50
N ARG A 26 14.61 5.75 -16.14
CA ARG A 26 14.89 6.55 -14.95
C ARG A 26 13.57 7.11 -14.44
N ALA A 27 13.41 7.09 -13.13
CA ALA A 27 12.29 7.73 -12.45
C ALA A 27 12.76 8.17 -11.07
N THR A 28 12.25 9.30 -10.58
CA THR A 28 12.43 9.69 -9.18
C THR A 28 11.48 8.92 -8.28
N GLN A 29 11.78 8.88 -6.99
CA GLN A 29 10.91 8.20 -6.01
C GLN A 29 9.52 8.85 -5.94
N ALA A 30 9.44 10.16 -6.12
CA ALA A 30 8.17 10.89 -6.20
C ALA A 30 7.36 10.48 -7.45
N GLU A 31 8.01 10.32 -8.60
CA GLU A 31 7.36 9.85 -9.82
C GLU A 31 6.88 8.40 -9.68
N VAL A 32 7.66 7.53 -9.07
CA VAL A 32 7.26 6.14 -8.81
C VAL A 32 6.01 6.10 -7.92
N TYR A 33 5.99 6.87 -6.83
CA TYR A 33 4.84 6.93 -5.93
C TYR A 33 3.58 7.46 -6.64
N ARG A 34 3.67 8.62 -7.27
CA ARG A 34 2.54 9.24 -7.99
C ARG A 34 2.01 8.35 -9.11
N ASP A 35 2.89 7.58 -9.75
CA ASP A 35 2.49 6.85 -10.94
C ASP A 35 2.02 5.42 -10.66
N LEU A 36 2.28 4.85 -9.48
CA LEU A 36 2.00 3.44 -9.18
C LEU A 36 1.34 3.22 -7.82
N ALA A 37 1.44 4.16 -6.88
CA ALA A 37 1.01 3.95 -5.49
C ALA A 37 -0.09 4.90 -5.02
N SER A 38 -0.17 6.14 -5.54
CA SER A 38 -1.18 7.12 -5.10
C SER A 38 -2.61 6.58 -5.21
N ASP A 39 -2.96 6.05 -6.38
CA ASP A 39 -4.33 5.60 -6.66
C ASP A 39 -4.73 4.42 -5.77
N ILE A 40 -3.74 3.59 -5.39
CA ILE A 40 -3.94 2.48 -4.44
C ILE A 40 -4.19 3.01 -3.04
N VAL A 41 -3.41 4.02 -2.61
CA VAL A 41 -3.60 4.66 -1.29
C VAL A 41 -4.94 5.37 -1.22
N GLU A 42 -5.34 6.08 -2.28
CA GLU A 42 -6.66 6.71 -2.39
C GLU A 42 -7.79 5.67 -2.29
N SER A 43 -7.69 4.56 -3.03
CA SER A 43 -8.64 3.44 -2.94
C SER A 43 -8.72 2.85 -1.52
N VAL A 44 -7.60 2.78 -0.79
CA VAL A 44 -7.59 2.33 0.61
C VAL A 44 -8.35 3.28 1.52
N MET A 45 -8.23 4.60 1.29
CA MET A 45 -9.00 5.59 2.05
C MET A 45 -10.51 5.51 1.77
N GLU A 46 -10.90 4.98 0.61
CA GLU A 46 -12.30 4.70 0.25
C GLU A 46 -12.83 3.36 0.80
N GLY A 47 -11.99 2.58 1.48
CA GLY A 47 -12.36 1.31 2.11
C GLY A 47 -12.03 0.06 1.29
N PHE A 48 -11.25 0.18 0.21
CA PHE A 48 -10.76 -0.97 -0.54
C PHE A 48 -9.45 -1.53 0.03
N ASN A 49 -9.14 -2.79 -0.31
CA ASN A 49 -7.85 -3.38 0.03
C ASN A 49 -6.81 -3.02 -1.06
N GLY A 50 -5.68 -2.44 -0.64
CA GLY A 50 -4.54 -2.15 -1.51
C GLY A 50 -3.34 -3.03 -1.21
N THR A 51 -2.60 -3.46 -2.23
CA THR A 51 -1.34 -4.19 -2.08
C THR A 51 -0.31 -3.70 -3.08
N ILE A 52 0.89 -3.37 -2.59
CA ILE A 52 2.03 -2.98 -3.41
C ILE A 52 3.17 -3.92 -3.08
N PHE A 53 3.76 -4.54 -4.11
CA PHE A 53 4.90 -5.43 -3.95
C PHE A 53 6.00 -5.07 -4.95
N ALA A 54 7.25 -4.99 -4.47
CA ALA A 54 8.41 -4.79 -5.32
C ALA A 54 9.07 -6.15 -5.61
N TYR A 55 9.20 -6.51 -6.90
CA TYR A 55 9.79 -7.76 -7.34
C TYR A 55 10.98 -7.52 -8.28
N GLY A 56 11.98 -8.40 -8.21
CA GLY A 56 13.20 -8.31 -9.00
C GLY A 56 14.37 -9.06 -8.38
N GLN A 57 15.48 -9.19 -9.10
CA GLN A 57 16.69 -9.85 -8.61
C GLN A 57 17.31 -9.11 -7.41
N THR A 58 18.16 -9.77 -6.63
CA THR A 58 18.98 -9.12 -5.60
C THR A 58 19.78 -7.97 -6.21
N GLY A 59 19.82 -6.83 -5.52
CA GLY A 59 20.54 -5.63 -5.98
C GLY A 59 19.78 -4.72 -6.96
N THR A 60 18.56 -5.07 -7.39
CA THR A 60 17.80 -4.27 -8.37
C THR A 60 16.95 -3.14 -7.76
N GLY A 61 17.15 -2.81 -6.49
CA GLY A 61 16.50 -1.65 -5.87
C GLY A 61 15.10 -1.88 -5.27
N LYS A 62 14.69 -3.13 -4.98
CA LYS A 62 13.40 -3.40 -4.29
C LYS A 62 13.24 -2.62 -2.98
N THR A 63 14.22 -2.75 -2.07
CA THR A 63 14.24 -2.04 -0.77
C THR A 63 14.29 -0.53 -0.97
N TYR A 64 15.06 -0.05 -1.96
CA TYR A 64 15.11 1.36 -2.31
C TYR A 64 13.76 1.89 -2.81
N THR A 65 13.05 1.11 -3.62
CA THR A 65 11.73 1.49 -4.13
C THR A 65 10.70 1.58 -3.00
N MET A 66 10.68 0.58 -2.11
CA MET A 66 9.71 0.51 -1.01
C MET A 66 10.01 1.53 0.10
N PHE A 67 11.23 1.57 0.63
CA PHE A 67 11.58 2.41 1.78
C PHE A 67 12.33 3.68 1.36
N GLY A 68 13.26 3.55 0.43
CA GLY A 68 14.06 4.67 -0.08
C GLY A 68 15.04 5.24 0.95
N GLY A 69 15.42 6.49 0.73
CA GLY A 69 16.27 7.29 1.62
C GLY A 69 15.52 8.45 2.27
N GLU A 70 16.25 9.52 2.60
CA GLU A 70 15.68 10.72 3.20
C GLU A 70 15.29 11.77 2.14
N GLY A 71 14.51 12.78 2.55
CA GLY A 71 14.10 13.88 1.68
C GLY A 71 13.36 13.40 0.43
N GLU A 72 13.86 13.82 -0.74
CA GLU A 72 13.30 13.46 -2.04
C GLU A 72 13.42 11.96 -2.37
N GLU A 73 14.34 11.24 -1.70
CA GLU A 73 14.58 9.82 -1.96
C GLU A 73 13.67 8.89 -1.16
N LYS A 74 12.74 9.43 -0.35
CA LYS A 74 11.73 8.63 0.35
C LYS A 74 10.94 7.75 -0.62
N GLY A 75 10.86 6.45 -0.32
CA GLY A 75 10.15 5.47 -1.15
C GLY A 75 8.65 5.44 -0.97
N ILE A 76 8.03 4.36 -1.45
CA ILE A 76 6.58 4.16 -1.42
C ILE A 76 6.02 4.15 0.00
N THR A 77 6.60 3.35 0.91
CA THR A 77 6.12 3.17 2.29
C THR A 77 6.03 4.49 3.06
N PRO A 78 7.10 5.30 3.20
CA PRO A 78 7.00 6.55 3.95
C PRO A 78 6.05 7.57 3.28
N ARG A 79 5.96 7.61 1.94
CA ARG A 79 5.04 8.50 1.21
C ARG A 79 3.58 8.07 1.41
N ALA A 80 3.30 6.77 1.39
CA ALA A 80 1.97 6.21 1.63
C ALA A 80 1.48 6.55 3.05
N PHE A 81 2.34 6.37 4.07
CA PHE A 81 2.00 6.79 5.44
C PHE A 81 1.69 8.29 5.51
N SER A 82 2.52 9.14 4.90
CA SER A 82 2.25 10.58 4.86
C SER A 82 0.91 10.90 4.18
N ALA A 83 0.59 10.28 3.05
CA ALA A 83 -0.67 10.51 2.35
C ALA A 83 -1.89 10.04 3.15
N ILE A 84 -1.81 8.86 3.79
CA ILE A 84 -2.87 8.34 4.68
C ILE A 84 -3.13 9.33 5.82
N PHE A 85 -2.09 9.75 6.55
CA PHE A 85 -2.25 10.65 7.68
C PHE A 85 -2.65 12.07 7.28
N ASN A 86 -2.29 12.55 6.08
CA ASN A 86 -2.80 13.81 5.54
C ASN A 86 -4.29 13.70 5.24
N SER A 87 -4.72 12.61 4.58
CA SER A 87 -6.13 12.37 4.26
C SER A 87 -7.00 12.30 5.53
N ILE A 88 -6.49 11.66 6.59
CA ILE A 88 -7.15 11.60 7.90
C ILE A 88 -7.29 13.01 8.52
N GLN A 89 -6.28 13.87 8.40
CA GLN A 89 -6.33 15.23 8.95
C GLN A 89 -7.32 16.13 8.19
N GLU A 90 -7.52 15.89 6.90
CA GLU A 90 -8.44 16.65 6.05
C GLU A 90 -9.89 16.20 6.20
N ALA A 91 -10.14 14.97 6.68
CA ALA A 91 -11.47 14.42 6.88
C ALA A 91 -12.08 14.89 8.22
N SER A 92 -13.03 15.83 8.18
CA SER A 92 -13.70 16.38 9.37
C SER A 92 -14.80 15.48 9.95
N ASP A 93 -15.40 14.62 9.13
CA ASP A 93 -16.65 13.93 9.45
C ASP A 93 -16.48 12.41 9.66
N MET A 94 -15.23 11.95 9.84
CA MET A 94 -14.89 10.54 9.99
C MET A 94 -13.90 10.30 11.13
N THR A 95 -14.04 9.18 11.85
CA THR A 95 -13.06 8.72 12.83
C THR A 95 -12.28 7.55 12.26
N PHE A 96 -10.95 7.62 12.31
CA PHE A 96 -10.06 6.59 11.80
C PHE A 96 -9.34 5.86 12.94
N LEU A 97 -9.22 4.54 12.82
CA LEU A 97 -8.33 3.72 13.63
C LEU A 97 -7.24 3.14 12.71
N VAL A 98 -6.01 3.61 12.86
CA VAL A 98 -4.87 3.11 12.08
C VAL A 98 -4.12 2.06 12.89
N ARG A 99 -3.86 0.91 12.27
CA ARG A 99 -3.00 -0.15 12.81
C ARG A 99 -1.95 -0.50 11.78
N ALA A 100 -0.72 -0.72 12.24
CA ALA A 100 0.38 -1.17 11.40
C ALA A 100 1.04 -2.39 12.05
N SER A 101 1.47 -3.32 11.20
CA SER A 101 2.31 -4.45 11.57
C SER A 101 3.43 -4.55 10.56
N PHE A 102 4.60 -5.02 11.01
CA PHE A 102 5.71 -5.31 10.11
C PHE A 102 6.13 -6.77 10.28
N LEU A 103 6.19 -7.46 9.15
CA LEU A 103 6.36 -8.90 9.10
C LEU A 103 7.49 -9.25 8.14
N GLU A 104 8.35 -10.16 8.58
CA GLU A 104 9.36 -10.79 7.73
C GLU A 104 9.02 -12.26 7.51
N LEU A 105 9.08 -12.69 6.25
CA LEU A 105 9.03 -14.09 5.87
C LEU A 105 10.46 -14.56 5.58
N TYR A 106 11.04 -15.33 6.49
CA TYR A 106 12.39 -15.85 6.38
C TYR A 106 12.38 -17.36 6.53
N ASN A 107 12.91 -18.08 5.53
CA ASN A 107 12.96 -19.54 5.54
C ASN A 107 11.60 -20.21 5.85
N GLU A 108 10.53 -19.75 5.19
CA GLU A 108 9.14 -20.22 5.39
C GLU A 108 8.57 -19.94 6.79
N GLU A 109 9.32 -19.26 7.65
CA GLU A 109 8.87 -18.83 8.96
C GLU A 109 8.43 -17.36 8.94
N THR A 110 7.42 -17.08 9.75
CA THR A 110 6.80 -15.76 9.89
C THR A 110 7.31 -15.10 11.17
N LEU A 111 8.04 -14.00 11.04
CA LEU A 111 8.62 -13.24 12.15
C LEU A 111 7.94 -11.88 12.26
N MET A 112 7.31 -11.59 13.41
CA MET A 112 6.83 -10.24 13.69
C MET A 112 7.99 -9.37 14.13
N LEU A 113 8.15 -8.23 13.45
CA LEU A 113 9.13 -7.20 13.78
C LEU A 113 8.41 -6.16 14.64
N ASN A 114 8.77 -6.09 15.92
CA ASN A 114 8.15 -5.23 16.94
C ASN A 114 9.12 -4.23 17.55
#